data_AF-A0A1S3IK37-F1
#
_entry.id   AF-A0A1S3IK37-F1
#
_cell.length_a   1.000
_cell.length_b   1.000
_cell.length_c   1.000
_cell.angle_alpha   90.00
_cell.angle_beta   90.00
_cell.angle_gamma   90.00
#
_symmetry.space_group_name_H-M   'P 1'
#
loop_
_entity.id
_entity.type
_entity.pdbx_description
1 polymer ?
#
loop_
_entity_poly.entity_id
_entity_poly.type
_entity_poly.pdbx_seq_one_letter_code
_entity_poly.pdbx_strand_id
1 'polypeptide(L)'
;MATKQKPVTKNASDLESGTGDYVELMWDYLHDHEDLHNFTTCLISFIVTIIVTRTSKRIVRAALPQSAQEHAIDFIASFQECVYTWEACVLLSFYGDVAFGLALLAAELFDWWTQSEGECNPCGKFALFVNKEQGLGSTLVAMALQMLAGPVSYWFSMGLWSFQLCPTHADRWSKFACASDLTVDIPLGTVIEMACAIASIWLALNALPFLGKLEDPIKVTLNVLLVMICLHFTGGYFNPANASAQGFGCPGNTKLEHIIVYWLGPLMGTVLAVVLTNHFKKTEKKKEE
;
A
#
# COMPACT_ATOMS: atom_id res chain seq x y z
N MET A 1 0.00 -49.19 -15.34
CA MET A 1 0.27 -49.62 -13.95
C MET A 1 1.70 -49.26 -13.61
N ALA A 2 1.92 -48.15 -12.91
CA ALA A 2 3.24 -47.72 -12.46
C ALA A 2 3.30 -47.85 -10.93
N THR A 3 4.26 -48.61 -10.44
CA THR A 3 4.43 -49.02 -9.05
C THR A 3 5.02 -47.86 -8.24
N LYS A 4 4.29 -47.35 -7.23
CA LYS A 4 4.80 -46.36 -6.28
C LYS A 4 5.86 -47.01 -5.37
N GLN A 5 7.09 -46.49 -5.37
CA GLN A 5 8.07 -46.77 -4.32
C GLN A 5 7.71 -46.01 -3.04
N LYS A 6 7.80 -46.68 -1.88
CA LYS A 6 7.62 -46.09 -0.55
C LYS A 6 8.86 -45.27 -0.14
N PRO A 7 8.71 -44.18 0.62
CA PRO A 7 9.85 -43.44 1.14
C PRO A 7 10.55 -44.20 2.26
N VAL A 8 11.88 -44.15 2.27
CA VAL A 8 12.75 -44.72 3.30
C VAL A 8 12.80 -43.74 4.47
N THR A 9 12.30 -44.16 5.63
CA THR A 9 12.45 -43.42 6.89
C THR A 9 13.87 -43.56 7.43
N LYS A 10 14.63 -42.45 7.51
CA LYS A 10 15.88 -42.40 8.28
C LYS A 10 15.55 -42.30 9.78
N ASN A 11 16.23 -43.09 10.60
CA ASN A 11 16.08 -43.09 12.06
C ASN A 11 16.81 -41.89 12.70
N ALA A 12 16.24 -41.37 13.78
CA ALA A 12 16.66 -40.16 14.49
C ALA A 12 17.92 -40.33 15.38
N SER A 13 18.84 -41.24 15.05
CA SER A 13 20.01 -41.55 15.90
C SER A 13 21.35 -41.02 15.38
N ASP A 14 21.38 -40.27 14.28
CA ASP A 14 22.65 -39.85 13.64
C ASP A 14 22.94 -38.34 13.77
N LEU A 15 22.30 -37.63 14.71
CA LEU A 15 22.55 -36.20 14.96
C LEU A 15 23.64 -36.01 16.02
N GLU A 16 24.90 -36.15 15.60
CA GLU A 16 26.02 -35.52 16.29
C GLU A 16 26.75 -34.55 15.36
N SER A 17 26.92 -33.33 15.87
CA SER A 17 27.81 -32.24 15.43
C SER A 17 27.31 -31.30 14.31
N GLY A 18 26.99 -30.06 14.71
CA GLY A 18 27.02 -28.90 13.82
C GLY A 18 25.88 -27.92 14.04
N THR A 19 26.15 -26.76 14.62
CA THR A 19 25.23 -25.61 14.58
C THR A 19 24.94 -25.10 13.15
N GLY A 20 25.70 -25.56 12.14
CA GLY A 20 25.40 -25.33 10.72
C GLY A 20 24.25 -26.20 10.18
N ASP A 21 24.00 -27.34 10.81
CA ASP A 21 23.07 -28.38 10.32
C ASP A 21 21.61 -27.94 10.48
N TYR A 22 21.30 -27.16 11.52
CA TYR A 22 19.96 -26.60 11.72
C TYR A 22 19.60 -25.48 10.74
N VAL A 23 20.60 -24.70 10.30
CA VAL A 23 20.37 -23.62 9.33
C VAL A 23 20.16 -24.22 7.94
N GLU A 24 20.92 -25.27 7.59
CA GLU A 24 20.69 -26.06 6.37
C GLU A 24 19.36 -26.83 6.43
N LEU A 25 19.02 -27.51 7.53
CA LEU A 25 17.71 -28.18 7.67
C LEU A 25 16.53 -27.21 7.65
N MET A 26 16.68 -26.03 8.25
CA MET A 26 15.66 -24.97 8.16
C MET A 26 15.58 -24.42 6.75
N TRP A 27 16.71 -24.24 6.06
CA TRP A 27 16.74 -23.85 4.66
C TRP A 27 16.09 -24.89 3.77
N ASP A 28 16.41 -26.18 3.90
CA ASP A 28 15.85 -27.28 3.12
C ASP A 28 14.35 -27.47 3.40
N TYR A 29 13.92 -27.37 4.67
CA TYR A 29 12.51 -27.41 5.05
C TYR A 29 11.72 -26.21 4.50
N LEU A 30 12.32 -25.02 4.49
CA LEU A 30 11.74 -23.82 3.87
C LEU A 30 11.79 -23.90 2.33
N HIS A 31 12.75 -24.63 1.75
CA HIS A 31 12.90 -24.85 0.32
C HIS A 31 11.84 -25.83 -0.22
N ASP A 32 11.53 -26.90 0.53
CA ASP A 32 10.43 -27.83 0.23
C ASP A 32 9.03 -27.21 0.46
N HIS A 33 8.97 -26.03 1.08
CA HIS A 33 7.77 -25.25 1.33
C HIS A 33 7.92 -23.82 0.77
N GLU A 34 8.19 -23.70 -0.54
CA GLU A 34 8.22 -22.42 -1.28
C GLU A 34 7.05 -21.49 -0.90
N ASP A 35 5.90 -22.09 -0.54
CA ASP A 35 4.70 -21.37 -0.13
C ASP A 35 4.82 -20.55 1.16
N LEU A 36 5.48 -21.12 2.18
CA LEU A 36 5.70 -20.44 3.46
C LEU A 36 6.79 -19.36 3.33
N HIS A 37 7.71 -19.55 2.40
CA HIS A 37 8.86 -18.67 2.23
C HIS A 37 8.47 -17.29 1.68
N ASN A 38 7.58 -17.22 0.70
CA ASN A 38 7.11 -15.95 0.15
C ASN A 38 6.31 -15.11 1.16
N PHE A 39 5.42 -15.76 1.93
CA PHE A 39 4.67 -15.10 2.99
C PHE A 39 5.59 -14.57 4.10
N THR A 40 6.55 -15.39 4.53
CA THR A 40 7.53 -15.01 5.54
C THR A 40 8.40 -13.84 5.06
N THR A 41 8.83 -13.87 3.80
CA THR A 41 9.60 -12.79 3.17
C THR A 41 8.82 -11.48 3.15
N CYS A 42 7.56 -11.49 2.69
CA CYS A 42 6.71 -10.30 2.68
C CYS A 42 6.48 -9.74 4.08
N LEU A 43 6.25 -10.61 5.08
CA LEU A 43 6.12 -10.20 6.48
C LEU A 43 7.40 -9.56 7.02
N ILE A 44 8.57 -10.13 6.70
CA ILE A 44 9.87 -9.54 7.05
C ILE A 44 10.00 -8.15 6.41
N SER A 45 9.70 -8.00 5.13
CA SER A 45 9.74 -6.71 4.44
C SER A 45 8.83 -5.68 5.10
N PHE A 46 7.60 -6.05 5.48
CA PHE A 46 6.69 -5.17 6.22
C PHE A 46 7.29 -4.75 7.57
N ILE A 47 7.81 -5.69 8.36
CA ILE A 47 8.41 -5.40 9.67
C ILE A 47 9.61 -4.45 9.52
N VAL A 48 10.50 -4.70 8.56
CA VAL A 48 11.65 -3.83 8.30
C VAL A 48 11.19 -2.42 7.92
N THR A 49 10.19 -2.32 7.03
CA THR A 49 9.60 -1.04 6.61
C THR A 49 9.04 -0.28 7.81
N ILE A 50 8.27 -0.94 8.67
CA ILE A 50 7.72 -0.36 9.91
C ILE A 50 8.82 0.18 10.81
N ILE A 51 9.90 -0.60 11.03
CA ILE A 51 11.00 -0.17 11.90
C ILE A 51 11.67 1.08 11.32
N VAL A 52 11.92 1.09 10.00
CA VAL A 52 12.54 2.22 9.30
C VAL A 52 11.66 3.46 9.38
N THR A 53 10.37 3.35 9.10
CA THR A 53 9.45 4.49 9.05
C THR A 53 9.20 5.06 10.44
N ARG A 54 9.01 4.22 11.47
CA ARG A 54 8.86 4.67 12.86
C ARG A 54 10.11 5.37 13.38
N THR A 55 11.27 4.82 13.08
CA THR A 55 12.55 5.44 13.45
C THR A 55 12.71 6.79 12.74
N SER A 56 12.37 6.85 11.46
CA SER A 56 12.42 8.08 10.67
C SER A 56 11.47 9.15 11.20
N LYS A 57 10.22 8.81 11.56
CA LYS A 57 9.25 9.75 12.16
C LYS A 57 9.75 10.29 13.50
N ARG A 58 10.38 9.46 14.33
CA ARG A 58 11.03 9.89 15.59
C ARG A 58 12.19 10.85 15.35
N ILE A 59 13.03 10.58 14.36
CA ILE A 59 14.15 11.46 13.98
C ILE A 59 13.62 12.80 13.46
N VAL A 60 12.60 12.79 12.60
CA VAL A 60 11.94 14.00 12.08
C VAL A 60 11.44 14.88 13.23
N ARG A 61 10.77 14.29 14.23
CA ARG A 61 10.30 15.03 15.41
C ARG A 61 11.41 15.64 16.25
N ALA A 62 12.55 14.96 16.33
CA ALA A 62 13.70 15.43 17.10
C ALA A 62 14.53 16.48 16.35
N ALA A 63 14.58 16.40 15.02
CA ALA A 63 15.53 17.16 14.20
C ALA A 63 14.93 18.32 13.41
N LEU A 64 13.64 18.25 13.04
CA LEU A 64 13.01 19.26 12.17
C LEU A 64 12.10 20.22 12.95
N PRO A 65 11.97 21.48 12.50
CA PRO A 65 11.00 22.42 13.05
C PRO A 65 9.56 21.96 12.75
N GLN A 66 8.61 22.31 13.62
CA GLN A 66 7.21 21.90 13.54
C GLN A 66 6.57 22.14 12.16
N SER A 67 6.95 23.24 11.50
CA SER A 67 6.47 23.62 10.16
C SER A 67 6.87 22.66 9.04
N ALA A 68 7.95 21.89 9.21
CA ALA A 68 8.43 20.91 8.24
C ALA A 68 8.11 19.46 8.66
N GLN A 69 7.75 19.23 9.93
CA GLN A 69 7.46 17.89 10.45
C GLN A 69 6.27 17.27 9.73
N GLU A 70 5.19 18.03 9.50
CA GLU A 70 3.98 17.53 8.84
C GLU A 70 4.31 16.95 7.45
N HIS A 71 4.96 17.75 6.60
CA HIS A 71 5.33 17.34 5.24
C HIS A 71 6.32 16.16 5.22
N ALA A 72 7.27 16.12 6.15
CA ALA A 72 8.21 15.01 6.27
C ALA A 72 7.52 13.73 6.76
N ILE A 73 6.54 13.83 7.64
CA ILE A 73 5.75 12.67 8.09
C ILE A 73 4.85 12.16 6.96
N ASP A 74 4.23 13.03 6.16
CA ASP A 74 3.47 12.65 4.96
C ASP A 74 4.34 11.91 3.93
N PHE A 75 5.57 12.37 3.72
CA PHE A 75 6.57 11.68 2.88
C PHE A 75 6.82 10.26 3.40
N ILE A 76 7.08 10.10 4.71
CA ILE A 76 7.37 8.80 5.31
C ILE A 76 6.14 7.88 5.24
N ALA A 77 4.93 8.41 5.45
CA ALA A 77 3.69 7.65 5.32
C ALA A 77 3.49 7.15 3.88
N SER A 78 3.69 8.03 2.88
CA SER A 78 3.59 7.66 1.46
C SER A 78 4.65 6.65 1.04
N PHE A 79 5.87 6.78 1.57
CA PHE A 79 6.94 5.82 1.35
C PHE A 79 6.52 4.44 1.85
N GLN A 80 6.00 4.37 3.07
CA GLN A 80 5.54 3.12 3.68
C GLN A 80 4.44 2.46 2.85
N GLU A 81 3.42 3.23 2.46
CA GLU A 81 2.30 2.79 1.62
C GLU A 81 2.79 2.16 0.29
N CYS A 82 3.71 2.84 -0.38
CA CYS A 82 4.25 2.35 -1.64
C CYS A 82 5.05 1.05 -1.45
N VAL A 83 5.86 0.94 -0.39
CA VAL A 83 6.58 -0.31 -0.06
C VAL A 83 5.61 -1.45 0.25
N TYR A 84 4.53 -1.18 1.00
CA TYR A 84 3.51 -2.19 1.28
C TYR A 84 2.87 -2.71 0.00
N THR A 85 2.54 -1.81 -0.92
CA THR A 85 2.00 -2.18 -2.23
C THR A 85 3.00 -3.02 -3.04
N TRP A 86 4.26 -2.59 -3.11
CA TRP A 86 5.32 -3.32 -3.82
C TRP A 86 5.46 -4.77 -3.32
N GLU A 87 5.52 -4.96 -2.01
CA GLU A 87 5.67 -6.28 -1.39
C GLU A 87 4.38 -7.11 -1.45
N ALA A 88 3.21 -6.49 -1.31
CA ALA A 88 1.94 -7.20 -1.50
C ALA A 88 1.81 -7.77 -2.92
N CYS A 89 2.28 -7.04 -3.94
CA CYS A 89 2.30 -7.53 -5.33
C CYS A 89 3.20 -8.76 -5.53
N VAL A 90 4.16 -9.03 -4.63
CA VAL A 90 4.92 -10.30 -4.62
C VAL A 90 3.96 -11.46 -4.31
N LEU A 91 3.07 -11.30 -3.32
CA LEU A 91 2.07 -12.30 -2.97
C LEU A 91 0.98 -12.44 -4.03
N LEU A 92 0.61 -11.34 -4.68
CA LEU A 92 -0.32 -11.38 -5.83
C LEU A 92 0.18 -12.33 -6.92
N SER A 93 1.49 -12.33 -7.19
CA SER A 93 2.11 -13.11 -8.26
C SER A 93 2.10 -14.63 -8.00
N PHE A 94 1.99 -15.07 -6.74
CA PHE A 94 2.04 -16.49 -6.37
C PHE A 94 0.71 -17.05 -5.85
N TYR A 95 0.00 -16.28 -5.04
CA TYR A 95 -1.19 -16.74 -4.32
C TYR A 95 -2.49 -16.07 -4.80
N GLY A 96 -2.36 -15.12 -5.74
CA GLY A 96 -3.48 -14.39 -6.29
C GLY A 96 -4.09 -13.36 -5.34
N ASP A 97 -5.25 -12.86 -5.74
CA ASP A 97 -5.87 -11.66 -5.19
C ASP A 97 -6.11 -11.76 -3.68
N VAL A 98 -6.59 -12.90 -3.18
CA VAL A 98 -6.96 -13.06 -1.77
C VAL A 98 -5.75 -12.85 -0.85
N ALA A 99 -4.60 -13.41 -1.21
CA ALA A 99 -3.38 -13.23 -0.42
C ALA A 99 -2.86 -11.79 -0.48
N PHE A 100 -2.93 -11.15 -1.65
CA PHE A 100 -2.63 -9.74 -1.80
C PHE A 100 -3.51 -8.87 -0.89
N GLY A 101 -4.82 -9.08 -0.94
CA GLY A 101 -5.78 -8.34 -0.11
C GLY A 101 -5.59 -8.57 1.39
N LEU A 102 -5.34 -9.81 1.81
CA LEU A 102 -5.08 -10.13 3.21
C LEU A 102 -3.76 -9.52 3.71
N ALA A 103 -2.73 -9.49 2.87
CA ALA A 103 -1.44 -8.89 3.22
C ALA A 103 -1.54 -7.37 3.36
N LEU A 104 -2.19 -6.69 2.40
CA LEU A 104 -2.49 -5.27 2.52
C LEU A 104 -3.34 -4.98 3.75
N LEU A 105 -4.43 -5.74 3.96
CA LEU A 105 -5.29 -5.55 5.13
C LEU A 105 -4.52 -5.70 6.44
N ALA A 106 -3.64 -6.70 6.55
CA ALA A 106 -2.81 -6.90 7.73
C ALA A 106 -1.84 -5.73 7.94
N ALA A 107 -1.20 -5.24 6.87
CA ALA A 107 -0.29 -4.10 6.93
C ALA A 107 -1.01 -2.82 7.37
N GLU A 108 -2.17 -2.52 6.78
CA GLU A 108 -2.98 -1.33 7.09
C GLU A 108 -3.58 -1.38 8.50
N LEU A 109 -4.12 -2.53 8.92
CA LEU A 109 -4.64 -2.70 10.29
C LEU A 109 -3.53 -2.59 11.33
N PHE A 110 -2.33 -3.09 11.03
CA PHE A 110 -1.18 -2.94 11.90
C PHE A 110 -0.73 -1.47 11.97
N ASP A 111 -0.70 -0.77 10.84
CA ASP A 111 -0.35 0.65 10.80
C ASP A 111 -1.35 1.49 11.62
N TRP A 112 -2.66 1.26 11.44
CA TRP A 112 -3.71 1.83 12.27
C TRP A 112 -3.53 1.50 13.75
N TRP A 113 -3.36 0.22 14.11
CA TRP A 113 -3.25 -0.21 15.50
C TRP A 113 -2.07 0.44 16.22
N THR A 114 -0.99 0.66 15.48
CA THR A 114 0.21 1.31 15.99
C THR A 114 0.14 2.84 15.89
N GLN A 115 -1.03 3.42 15.63
CA GLN A 115 -1.31 4.86 15.52
C GLN A 115 -0.41 5.53 14.49
N SER A 116 -0.60 5.17 13.22
CA SER A 116 0.12 5.80 12.14
C SER A 116 -0.20 7.29 12.02
N GLU A 117 0.81 8.01 11.55
CA GLU A 117 0.82 9.46 11.46
C GLU A 117 1.18 9.85 10.03
N GLY A 118 0.56 10.92 9.54
CA GLY A 118 0.75 11.44 8.19
C GLY A 118 -0.34 11.02 7.24
N GLU A 119 -0.53 11.83 6.22
CA GLU A 119 -1.39 11.51 5.08
C GLU A 119 -0.51 10.91 3.98
N CYS A 120 -0.83 9.69 3.54
CA CYS A 120 -0.09 8.98 2.50
C CYS A 120 -0.69 9.19 1.09
N ASN A 121 -1.85 9.86 1.00
CA ASN A 121 -2.58 10.06 -0.24
C ASN A 121 -2.70 11.56 -0.60
N PRO A 122 -2.26 11.98 -1.80
CA PRO A 122 -2.50 13.33 -2.32
C PRO A 122 -3.95 13.80 -2.23
N CYS A 123 -4.91 12.90 -2.39
CA CYS A 123 -6.34 13.20 -2.27
C CYS A 123 -6.72 13.68 -0.86
N GLY A 124 -6.08 13.17 0.21
CA GLY A 124 -6.36 13.62 1.57
C GLY A 124 -5.91 15.06 1.82
N LYS A 125 -4.68 15.42 1.42
CA LYS A 125 -4.18 16.81 1.49
C LYS A 125 -4.97 17.76 0.60
N PHE A 126 -5.43 17.27 -0.55
CA PHE A 126 -6.30 18.03 -1.42
C PHE A 126 -7.69 18.25 -0.81
N ALA A 127 -8.25 17.26 -0.11
CA ALA A 127 -9.52 17.41 0.61
C ALA A 127 -9.46 18.53 1.65
N LEU A 128 -8.36 18.62 2.42
CA LEU A 128 -8.12 19.70 3.38
C LEU A 128 -8.08 21.07 2.71
N PHE A 129 -7.43 21.18 1.55
CA PHE A 129 -7.43 22.41 0.75
C PHE A 129 -8.84 22.79 0.26
N VAL A 130 -9.59 21.83 -0.29
CA VAL A 130 -10.97 22.05 -0.77
C VAL A 130 -11.90 22.45 0.39
N ASN A 131 -11.69 21.90 1.58
CA ASN A 131 -12.38 22.30 2.82
C ASN A 131 -11.90 23.64 3.41
N LYS A 132 -10.86 24.27 2.83
CA LYS A 132 -10.24 25.51 3.32
C LYS A 132 -9.55 25.36 4.69
N GLU A 133 -9.17 24.15 5.05
CA GLU A 133 -8.45 23.82 6.28
C GLU A 133 -6.92 23.93 6.09
N GLN A 134 -6.44 23.81 4.85
CA GLN A 134 -5.02 23.94 4.49
C GLN A 134 -4.85 24.89 3.30
N GLY A 135 -3.74 25.64 3.28
CA GLY A 135 -3.40 26.56 2.18
C GLY A 135 -2.78 25.83 0.98
N LEU A 136 -3.03 26.35 -0.23
CA LEU A 136 -2.58 25.76 -1.50
C LEU A 136 -1.09 25.42 -1.52
N GLY A 137 -0.22 26.34 -1.06
CA GLY A 137 1.23 26.12 -1.08
C GLY A 137 1.65 24.92 -0.22
N SER A 138 1.09 24.79 0.98
CA SER A 138 1.37 23.64 1.86
C SER A 138 0.87 22.33 1.25
N THR A 139 -0.33 22.35 0.65
CA THR A 139 -0.91 21.18 -0.03
C THR A 139 -0.06 20.73 -1.21
N LEU A 140 0.41 21.65 -2.06
CA LEU A 140 1.27 21.31 -3.20
C LEU A 140 2.62 20.74 -2.76
N VAL A 141 3.21 21.28 -1.69
CA VAL A 141 4.46 20.74 -1.12
C VAL A 141 4.23 19.32 -0.58
N ALA A 142 3.13 19.08 0.14
CA ALA A 142 2.79 17.75 0.62
C ALA A 142 2.63 16.76 -0.55
N MET A 143 1.80 17.08 -1.54
CA MET A 143 1.57 16.22 -2.71
C MET A 143 2.87 15.93 -3.48
N ALA A 144 3.75 16.92 -3.65
CA ALA A 144 5.04 16.72 -4.30
C ALA A 144 5.96 15.78 -3.50
N LEU A 145 5.99 15.90 -2.17
CA LEU A 145 6.77 15.01 -1.32
C LEU A 145 6.19 13.58 -1.31
N GLN A 146 4.86 13.44 -1.25
CA GLN A 146 4.19 12.14 -1.37
C GLN A 146 4.54 11.46 -2.71
N MET A 147 4.61 12.22 -3.83
CA MET A 147 5.11 11.69 -5.11
C MET A 147 6.58 11.27 -5.06
N LEU A 148 7.45 12.07 -4.43
CA LEU A 148 8.88 11.74 -4.29
C LEU A 148 9.12 10.49 -3.46
N ALA A 149 8.19 10.15 -2.55
CA ALA A 149 8.25 8.93 -1.76
C ALA A 149 8.16 7.67 -2.64
N GLY A 150 7.49 7.73 -3.80
CA GLY A 150 7.35 6.62 -4.74
C GLY A 150 8.70 6.09 -5.25
N PRO A 151 9.52 6.89 -5.94
CA PRO A 151 10.86 6.46 -6.35
C PRO A 151 11.75 6.00 -5.20
N VAL A 152 11.66 6.62 -4.02
CA VAL A 152 12.44 6.22 -2.83
C VAL A 152 11.98 4.85 -2.31
N SER A 153 10.68 4.59 -2.32
CA SER A 153 10.11 3.27 -1.97
C SER A 153 10.61 2.19 -2.91
N TYR A 154 10.68 2.49 -4.22
CA TYR A 154 11.18 1.55 -5.22
C TYR A 154 12.64 1.18 -4.96
N TRP A 155 13.52 2.16 -4.72
CA TRP A 155 14.93 1.88 -4.41
C TRP A 155 15.10 1.10 -3.11
N PHE A 156 14.28 1.40 -2.10
CA PHE A 156 14.27 0.63 -0.86
C PHE A 156 13.83 -0.83 -1.09
N SER A 157 12.72 -1.04 -1.82
CA SER A 157 12.24 -2.37 -2.20
C SER A 157 13.25 -3.12 -3.07
N MET A 158 13.93 -2.46 -4.01
CA MET A 158 15.05 -3.04 -4.75
C MET A 158 16.18 -3.52 -3.82
N GLY A 159 16.48 -2.74 -2.76
CA GLY A 159 17.40 -3.15 -1.71
C GLY A 159 16.95 -4.42 -1.00
N LEU A 160 15.66 -4.53 -0.64
CA LEU A 160 15.08 -5.75 -0.07
C LEU A 160 15.16 -6.93 -1.05
N TRP A 161 14.81 -6.71 -2.31
CA TRP A 161 14.82 -7.73 -3.35
C TRP A 161 16.23 -8.22 -3.69
N SER A 162 17.25 -7.40 -3.47
CA SER A 162 18.66 -7.78 -3.70
C SER A 162 19.14 -8.93 -2.80
N PHE A 163 18.48 -9.15 -1.66
CA PHE A 163 18.73 -10.32 -0.80
C PHE A 163 18.17 -11.62 -1.36
N GLN A 164 17.33 -11.54 -2.41
CA GLN A 164 16.80 -12.68 -3.15
C GLN A 164 16.17 -13.74 -2.23
N LEU A 165 15.48 -13.27 -1.19
CA LEU A 165 14.85 -14.13 -0.19
C LEU A 165 13.78 -15.04 -0.81
N CYS A 166 13.22 -14.69 -1.96
CA CYS A 166 12.35 -15.57 -2.71
C CYS A 166 12.53 -15.43 -4.24
N PRO A 167 11.99 -16.37 -5.05
CA PRO A 167 12.17 -16.34 -6.50
C PRO A 167 11.70 -15.04 -7.16
N THR A 168 10.60 -14.43 -6.68
CA THR A 168 10.12 -13.15 -7.23
C THR A 168 10.99 -11.96 -6.81
N HIS A 169 11.58 -11.98 -5.61
CA HIS A 169 12.60 -10.99 -5.25
C HIS A 169 13.80 -11.09 -6.20
N ALA A 170 14.26 -12.31 -6.51
CA ALA A 170 15.33 -12.51 -7.51
C ALA A 170 14.92 -12.05 -8.92
N ASP A 171 13.68 -12.32 -9.33
CA ASP A 171 13.16 -11.88 -10.63
C ASP A 171 13.10 -10.35 -10.72
N ARG A 172 12.50 -9.69 -9.73
CA ARG A 172 12.39 -8.22 -9.67
C ARG A 172 13.72 -7.52 -9.52
N TRP A 173 14.67 -8.12 -8.81
CA TRP A 173 16.03 -7.61 -8.72
C TRP A 173 16.76 -7.69 -10.07
N SER A 174 16.61 -8.80 -10.79
CA SER A 174 17.31 -9.05 -12.06
C SER A 174 16.66 -8.38 -13.26
N LYS A 175 15.36 -8.06 -13.20
CA LYS A 175 14.59 -7.46 -14.29
C LYS A 175 13.99 -6.12 -13.86
N PHE A 176 14.39 -5.05 -14.53
CA PHE A 176 13.62 -3.81 -14.53
C PHE A 176 12.47 -3.94 -15.53
N ALA A 177 11.40 -4.63 -15.13
CA ALA A 177 10.18 -4.76 -15.92
C ALA A 177 8.97 -4.32 -15.11
N CYS A 178 8.16 -3.45 -15.69
CA CYS A 178 6.87 -3.05 -15.15
C CYS A 178 5.85 -2.99 -16.28
N ALA A 179 4.56 -2.98 -15.92
CA ALA A 179 3.45 -2.80 -16.83
C ALA A 179 2.41 -1.91 -16.17
N SER A 180 1.59 -1.23 -16.97
CA SER A 180 0.44 -0.50 -16.48
C SER A 180 -0.65 -1.46 -16.01
N ASP A 181 -1.19 -1.24 -14.81
CA ASP A 181 -2.33 -1.99 -14.26
C ASP A 181 -3.69 -1.56 -14.85
N LEU A 182 -3.71 -0.51 -15.67
CA LEU A 182 -4.90 -0.09 -16.40
C LEU A 182 -5.23 -1.09 -17.53
N THR A 183 -6.31 -1.85 -17.34
CA THR A 183 -6.78 -2.86 -18.32
C THR A 183 -8.04 -2.43 -19.06
N VAL A 184 -8.72 -1.39 -18.57
CA VAL A 184 -9.93 -0.81 -19.18
C VAL A 184 -9.62 0.46 -19.97
N ASP A 185 -10.61 0.95 -20.72
CA ASP A 185 -10.47 2.22 -21.42
C ASP A 185 -10.35 3.42 -20.46
N ILE A 186 -9.79 4.51 -20.98
CA ILE A 186 -9.49 5.71 -20.20
C ILE A 186 -10.72 6.28 -19.50
N PRO A 187 -11.89 6.42 -20.16
CA PRO A 187 -13.08 6.93 -19.50
C PRO A 187 -13.55 6.03 -18.35
N LEU A 188 -13.61 4.70 -18.53
CA LEU A 188 -14.04 3.79 -17.48
C LEU A 188 -13.05 3.77 -16.32
N GLY A 189 -11.74 3.70 -16.61
CA GLY A 189 -10.69 3.74 -15.59
C GLY A 189 -10.76 5.01 -14.75
N THR A 190 -10.95 6.17 -15.40
CA THR A 190 -11.11 7.46 -14.71
C THR A 190 -12.33 7.46 -13.80
N VAL A 191 -13.46 6.91 -14.25
CA VAL A 191 -14.69 6.82 -13.45
C VAL A 191 -14.51 5.89 -12.25
N ILE A 192 -13.84 4.75 -12.44
CA ILE A 192 -13.55 3.79 -11.35
C ILE A 192 -12.69 4.46 -10.28
N GLU A 193 -11.56 5.04 -10.66
CA GLU A 193 -10.64 5.72 -9.74
C GLU A 193 -11.31 6.92 -9.03
N MET A 194 -12.13 7.68 -9.77
CA MET A 194 -12.95 8.75 -9.19
C MET A 194 -13.94 8.21 -8.16
N ALA A 195 -14.67 7.12 -8.45
CA ALA A 195 -15.66 6.54 -7.55
C ALA A 195 -15.02 5.98 -6.27
N CYS A 196 -13.87 5.30 -6.38
CA CYS A 196 -13.12 4.84 -5.23
C CYS A 196 -12.61 6.00 -4.37
N ALA A 197 -12.09 7.07 -5.00
CA ALA A 197 -11.69 8.26 -4.28
C ALA A 197 -12.88 8.95 -3.57
N ILE A 198 -14.06 8.99 -4.20
CA ILE A 198 -15.28 9.50 -3.54
C ILE A 198 -15.57 8.69 -2.27
N ALA A 199 -15.60 7.36 -2.37
CA ALA A 199 -15.90 6.49 -1.25
C ALA A 199 -14.84 6.63 -0.13
N SER A 200 -13.56 6.58 -0.48
CA SER A 200 -12.44 6.67 0.46
C SER A 200 -12.41 8.02 1.20
N ILE A 201 -12.48 9.13 0.47
CA ILE A 201 -12.48 10.48 1.07
C ILE A 201 -13.77 10.74 1.85
N TRP A 202 -14.92 10.26 1.38
CA TRP A 202 -16.17 10.38 2.14
C TRP A 202 -16.09 9.64 3.47
N LEU A 203 -15.56 8.41 3.48
CA LEU A 203 -15.33 7.65 4.71
C LEU A 203 -14.37 8.40 5.66
N ALA A 204 -13.30 9.01 5.13
CA ALA A 204 -12.36 9.79 5.93
C ALA A 204 -13.00 11.04 6.57
N LEU A 205 -13.88 11.76 5.84
CA LEU A 205 -14.46 13.03 6.29
C LEU A 205 -15.69 12.91 7.21
N ASN A 206 -16.27 11.70 7.31
CA ASN A 206 -17.50 11.46 8.06
C ASN A 206 -17.26 10.51 9.23
N ALA A 207 -17.66 10.93 10.43
CA ALA A 207 -17.64 10.09 11.61
C ALA A 207 -18.78 9.05 11.54
N LEU A 208 -18.50 7.83 11.96
CA LEU A 208 -19.46 6.73 12.03
C LEU A 208 -19.62 6.30 13.50
N PRO A 209 -20.20 7.17 14.36
CA PRO A 209 -20.16 6.99 15.82
C PRO A 209 -20.82 5.70 16.31
N PHE A 210 -21.75 5.13 15.52
CA PHE A 210 -22.39 3.85 15.83
C PHE A 210 -21.43 2.66 15.80
N LEU A 211 -20.25 2.79 15.16
CA LEU A 211 -19.19 1.78 15.13
C LEU A 211 -18.25 1.86 16.34
N GLY A 212 -18.25 2.98 17.07
CA GLY A 212 -17.37 3.20 18.22
C GLY A 212 -15.90 2.91 17.90
N LYS A 213 -15.25 2.05 18.71
CA LYS A 213 -13.82 1.69 18.52
C LYS A 213 -13.53 0.89 17.24
N LEU A 214 -14.56 0.40 16.55
CA LEU A 214 -14.40 -0.34 15.29
C LEU A 214 -14.46 0.56 14.06
N GLU A 215 -14.72 1.87 14.22
CA GLU A 215 -14.86 2.80 13.10
C GLU A 215 -13.65 2.76 12.16
N ASP A 216 -12.45 3.03 12.68
CA ASP A 216 -11.23 3.07 11.87
C ASP A 216 -10.86 1.71 11.23
N PRO A 217 -10.82 0.57 11.96
CA PRO A 217 -10.48 -0.70 11.32
C PRO A 217 -11.52 -1.13 10.28
N ILE A 218 -12.79 -0.74 10.44
CA ILE A 218 -13.81 -0.95 9.41
C ILE A 218 -13.52 -0.05 8.19
N LYS A 219 -13.20 1.23 8.37
CA LYS A 219 -12.84 2.13 7.26
C LYS A 219 -11.62 1.64 6.49
N VAL A 220 -10.58 1.18 7.21
CA VAL A 220 -9.39 0.53 6.63
C VAL A 220 -9.80 -0.69 5.81
N THR A 221 -10.62 -1.57 6.38
CA THR A 221 -11.11 -2.77 5.70
C THR A 221 -11.89 -2.43 4.43
N LEU A 222 -12.77 -1.42 4.49
CA LEU A 222 -13.54 -0.96 3.33
C LEU A 222 -12.63 -0.41 2.22
N ASN A 223 -11.58 0.34 2.55
CA ASN A 223 -10.60 0.80 1.57
C ASN A 223 -9.89 -0.37 0.88
N VAL A 224 -9.42 -1.37 1.64
CA VAL A 224 -8.78 -2.56 1.05
C VAL A 224 -9.77 -3.35 0.18
N LEU A 225 -11.04 -3.45 0.58
CA LEU A 225 -12.07 -4.06 -0.26
C LEU A 225 -12.29 -3.30 -1.58
N LEU A 226 -12.21 -1.96 -1.57
CA LEU A 226 -12.26 -1.16 -2.80
C LEU A 226 -11.06 -1.45 -3.71
N VAL A 227 -9.84 -1.53 -3.15
CA VAL A 227 -8.63 -1.95 -3.90
C VAL A 227 -8.89 -3.29 -4.58
N MET A 228 -9.37 -4.27 -3.81
CA MET A 228 -9.63 -5.63 -4.29
C MET A 228 -10.69 -5.70 -5.40
N ILE A 229 -11.77 -4.93 -5.27
CA ILE A 229 -12.82 -4.86 -6.30
C ILE A 229 -12.28 -4.26 -7.61
N CYS A 230 -11.37 -3.30 -7.51
CA CYS A 230 -10.86 -2.53 -8.65
C CYS A 230 -9.52 -3.02 -9.20
N LEU A 231 -8.90 -4.02 -8.54
CA LEU A 231 -7.55 -4.51 -8.80
C LEU A 231 -7.32 -4.81 -10.28
N HIS A 232 -8.20 -5.61 -10.89
CA HIS A 232 -8.04 -6.04 -12.28
C HIS A 232 -8.50 -5.02 -13.33
N PHE A 233 -9.01 -3.86 -12.93
CA PHE A 233 -9.43 -2.80 -13.85
C PHE A 233 -8.40 -1.67 -13.92
N THR A 234 -7.93 -1.21 -12.76
CA THR A 234 -7.05 -0.05 -12.65
C THR A 234 -5.88 -0.26 -11.69
N GLY A 235 -5.75 -1.43 -11.05
CA GLY A 235 -4.89 -1.63 -9.89
C GLY A 235 -5.54 -1.19 -8.56
N GLY A 236 -6.67 -0.48 -8.63
CA GLY A 236 -7.44 -0.07 -7.45
C GLY A 236 -6.70 0.91 -6.55
N TYR A 237 -6.04 1.92 -7.11
CA TYR A 237 -5.12 2.77 -6.35
C TYR A 237 -5.80 3.89 -5.57
N PHE A 238 -6.64 4.69 -6.24
CA PHE A 238 -7.30 5.93 -5.76
C PHE A 238 -6.40 6.85 -4.92
N ASN A 239 -5.10 6.70 -5.13
CA ASN A 239 -4.00 7.39 -4.48
C ASN A 239 -3.01 7.75 -5.59
N PRO A 240 -2.98 9.03 -6.03
CA PRO A 240 -2.15 9.44 -7.15
C PRO A 240 -0.65 9.20 -6.93
N ALA A 241 -0.16 9.27 -5.67
CA ALA A 241 1.24 9.01 -5.35
C ALA A 241 1.57 7.52 -5.50
N ASN A 242 0.73 6.63 -4.92
CA ASN A 242 0.94 5.19 -5.02
C ASN A 242 0.81 4.71 -6.48
N ALA A 243 -0.24 5.11 -7.20
CA ALA A 243 -0.40 4.78 -8.62
C ALA A 243 0.82 5.20 -9.45
N SER A 244 1.36 6.40 -9.18
CA SER A 244 2.55 6.89 -9.88
C SER A 244 3.80 6.08 -9.53
N ALA A 245 3.94 5.66 -8.27
CA ALA A 245 5.04 4.80 -7.84
C ALA A 245 5.01 3.46 -8.59
N GLN A 246 3.84 2.83 -8.69
CA GLN A 246 3.70 1.49 -9.27
C GLN A 246 3.79 1.48 -10.81
N GLY A 247 3.19 2.47 -11.48
CA GLY A 247 2.93 2.36 -12.92
C GLY A 247 3.32 3.56 -13.79
N PHE A 248 3.83 4.67 -13.25
CA PHE A 248 4.08 5.86 -14.08
C PHE A 248 5.23 5.64 -15.09
N GLY A 249 4.89 5.69 -16.38
CA GLY A 249 5.85 5.47 -17.46
C GLY A 249 6.12 4.01 -17.79
N CYS A 250 5.40 3.08 -17.16
CA CYS A 250 5.40 1.67 -17.56
C CYS A 250 4.67 1.46 -18.89
N PRO A 251 5.09 0.47 -19.70
CA PRO A 251 4.36 0.09 -20.92
C PRO A 251 2.90 -0.28 -20.64
N GLY A 252 2.00 0.06 -21.56
CA GLY A 252 0.57 -0.28 -21.51
C GLY A 252 -0.34 0.94 -21.64
N ASN A 253 0.10 2.10 -21.13
CA ASN A 253 -0.57 3.38 -21.33
C ASN A 253 0.46 4.52 -21.51
N THR A 254 0.00 5.64 -22.06
CA THR A 254 0.81 6.86 -22.15
C THR A 254 0.83 7.59 -20.80
N LYS A 255 1.84 8.44 -20.60
CA LYS A 255 1.93 9.29 -19.39
C LYS A 255 0.71 10.18 -19.20
N LEU A 256 0.10 10.65 -20.30
CA LEU A 256 -1.11 11.48 -20.24
C LEU A 256 -2.32 10.65 -19.79
N GLU A 257 -2.48 9.45 -20.32
CA GLU A 257 -3.53 8.52 -19.91
C GLU A 257 -3.42 8.18 -18.42
N HIS A 258 -2.20 7.94 -17.92
CA HIS A 258 -1.94 7.75 -16.51
C HIS A 258 -2.39 8.97 -15.67
N ILE A 259 -2.04 10.19 -16.09
CA ILE A 259 -2.44 11.42 -15.40
C ILE A 259 -3.98 11.57 -15.41
N ILE A 260 -4.65 11.29 -16.52
CA ILE A 260 -6.10 11.38 -16.60
C ILE A 260 -6.77 10.40 -15.63
N VAL A 261 -6.34 9.14 -15.62
CA VAL A 261 -6.97 8.10 -14.80
C VAL A 261 -6.62 8.26 -13.32
N TYR A 262 -5.33 8.37 -12.99
CA TYR A 262 -4.85 8.25 -11.61
C TYR A 262 -4.64 9.59 -10.89
N TRP A 263 -4.68 10.72 -11.59
CA TRP A 263 -4.63 12.05 -10.97
C TRP A 263 -5.96 12.79 -11.11
N LEU A 264 -6.43 13.01 -12.34
CA LEU A 264 -7.64 13.79 -12.58
C LEU A 264 -8.87 13.11 -11.95
N GLY A 265 -9.06 11.80 -12.18
CA GLY A 265 -10.16 11.03 -11.60
C GLY A 265 -10.24 11.15 -10.06
N PRO A 266 -9.20 10.73 -9.31
CA PRO A 266 -9.20 10.82 -7.85
C PRO A 266 -9.35 12.25 -7.30
N LEU A 267 -8.73 13.26 -7.93
CA LEU A 267 -8.89 14.66 -7.49
C LEU A 267 -10.30 15.19 -7.73
N MET A 268 -10.95 14.84 -8.86
CA MET A 268 -12.36 15.14 -9.08
C MET A 268 -13.25 14.46 -8.05
N GLY A 269 -12.98 13.18 -7.74
CA GLY A 269 -13.70 12.43 -6.73
C GLY A 269 -13.58 13.05 -5.34
N THR A 270 -12.39 13.54 -5.00
CA THR A 270 -12.12 14.26 -3.75
C THR A 270 -12.98 15.52 -3.63
N VAL A 271 -13.07 16.34 -4.69
CA VAL A 271 -13.94 17.53 -4.70
C VAL A 271 -15.40 17.13 -4.46
N LEU A 272 -15.88 16.10 -5.16
CA LEU A 272 -17.25 15.62 -5.00
C LEU A 272 -17.52 15.14 -3.56
N ALA A 273 -16.63 14.34 -2.97
CA ALA A 273 -16.77 13.84 -1.60
C ALA A 273 -16.84 14.97 -0.57
N VAL A 274 -16.00 15.99 -0.73
CA VAL A 274 -16.03 17.20 0.12
C VAL A 274 -17.35 17.96 -0.03
N VAL A 275 -17.80 18.19 -1.26
CA VAL A 275 -19.08 18.90 -1.53
C VAL A 275 -20.26 18.14 -0.94
N LEU A 276 -20.32 16.82 -1.16
CA LEU A 276 -21.37 15.95 -0.62
C LEU A 276 -21.39 16.00 0.91
N THR A 277 -20.24 15.82 1.55
CA THR A 277 -20.11 15.87 3.01
C THR A 277 -20.60 17.20 3.58
N ASN A 278 -20.18 18.31 2.98
CA ASN A 278 -20.59 19.65 3.42
C ASN A 278 -22.09 19.91 3.19
N HIS A 279 -22.68 19.33 2.14
CA HIS A 279 -24.12 19.41 1.89
C HIS A 279 -24.93 18.64 2.95
N PHE A 280 -24.53 17.41 3.29
CA PHE A 280 -25.20 16.61 4.32
C PHE A 280 -25.11 17.26 5.70
N LYS A 281 -23.91 17.71 6.12
CA LYS A 281 -23.70 18.42 7.40
C LYS A 281 -24.57 19.68 7.53
N LYS A 282 -24.76 20.44 6.44
CA LYS A 282 -25.67 21.61 6.42
C LYS A 282 -27.14 21.22 6.54
N THR A 283 -27.53 20.10 5.95
CA THR A 283 -28.91 19.63 5.95
C THR A 283 -29.31 19.07 7.32
N GLU A 284 -28.39 18.41 8.03
CA GLU A 284 -28.62 17.93 9.40
C GLU A 284 -28.80 19.09 10.38
N LYS A 285 -27.93 20.11 10.33
CA LYS A 285 -28.07 21.31 11.19
C LYS A 285 -29.43 21.99 11.03
N LYS A 286 -29.94 22.07 9.80
CA LYS A 286 -31.28 22.64 9.53
C LYS A 286 -32.45 21.80 10.07
N LYS A 287 -32.24 20.50 10.37
CA LYS A 287 -33.27 19.65 10.97
C LYS A 287 -33.28 19.75 12.51
N GLU A 288 -32.19 20.25 13.10
CA GLU A 288 -32.03 20.43 14.54
C GLU A 288 -32.48 21.82 15.03
N GLU A 289 -32.66 22.78 14.11
CA GLU A 289 -33.23 24.13 14.32
C GLU A 289 -34.75 24.15 14.17
#